data_AF-A0A2G5IWK2-F1
#
_entry.id   AF-A0A2G5IWK2-F1
#
_cell.length_a   1.000
_cell.length_b   1.000
_cell.length_c   1.000
_cell.angle_alpha   90.00
_cell.angle_beta   90.00
_cell.angle_gamma   90.00
#
_symmetry.space_group_name_H-M   'P 1'
#
loop_
_entity.id
_entity.type
_entity.pdbx_description
1 polymer ?
#
loop_
_entity_poly.entity_id
_entity_poly.type
_entity_poly.pdbx_seq_one_letter_code
_entity_poly.pdbx_strand_id
1 'polypeptide(L)'
;MSSKPRALSVRTTDELLEDLAVLQGSGMTASDAVRFAVRLLAQAHRYADHPAQTHGGQRPAVLSIRTRDLFPVAPVSDGAEKGV
;
A
#
# COMPACT_ATOMS: atom_id res chain seq x y z
N MET A 1 9.06 15.46 10.90
CA MET A 1 8.17 16.43 10.24
C MET A 1 6.80 15.78 10.09
N SER A 2 5.76 16.27 10.78
CA SER A 2 4.40 15.72 10.65
C SER A 2 3.75 16.37 9.43
N SER A 3 3.72 15.66 8.29
CA SER A 3 2.99 16.12 7.11
C SER A 3 1.49 15.91 7.37
N LYS A 4 0.71 17.00 7.48
CA LYS A 4 -0.75 16.87 7.50
C LYS A 4 -1.22 16.15 6.23
N PRO A 5 -2.19 15.22 6.32
CA PRO A 5 -2.74 14.57 5.14
C PRO A 5 -3.37 15.62 4.22
N ARG A 6 -2.85 15.71 2.99
CA ARG A 6 -3.36 16.61 1.95
C ARG A 6 -4.50 15.91 1.21
N ALA A 7 -5.66 16.54 1.13
CA ALA A 7 -6.75 16.08 0.28
C ALA A 7 -6.37 16.29 -1.19
N LEU A 8 -6.57 15.26 -2.01
CA LEU A 8 -6.35 15.29 -3.45
C LEU A 8 -7.63 14.86 -4.14
N SER A 9 -8.00 15.56 -5.21
CA SER A 9 -9.12 15.19 -6.09
C SER A 9 -8.59 14.32 -7.22
N VAL A 10 -9.32 13.26 -7.53
CA VAL A 10 -9.01 12.33 -8.63
C VAL A 10 -10.16 12.38 -9.63
N ARG A 11 -9.86 12.28 -10.92
CA ARG A 11 -10.90 12.14 -11.94
C ARG A 11 -11.51 10.75 -11.82
N THR A 12 -12.83 10.69 -11.74
CA THR A 12 -13.60 9.45 -11.75
C THR A 12 -13.92 9.01 -13.17
N THR A 13 -13.87 7.71 -13.38
CA THR A 13 -14.33 6.99 -14.58
C THR A 13 -15.22 5.84 -14.13
N ASP A 14 -16.04 5.32 -15.04
CA ASP A 14 -16.94 4.20 -14.71
C ASP A 14 -16.13 2.96 -14.28
N GLU A 15 -15.02 2.65 -14.98
CA GLU A 15 -14.09 1.59 -14.59
C GLU A 15 -13.53 1.77 -13.17
N LEU A 16 -13.13 3.00 -12.80
CA LEU A 16 -12.64 3.26 -11.44
C LEU A 16 -13.74 3.06 -10.40
N LEU A 17 -14.99 3.38 -10.72
CA LEU A 17 -16.11 3.17 -9.81
C LEU A 17 -16.40 1.66 -9.61
N GLU A 18 -16.31 0.87 -10.66
CA GLU A 18 -16.43 -0.59 -10.59
C GLU A 18 -15.31 -1.22 -9.75
N ASP A 19 -14.06 -0.82 -10.00
CA ASP A 19 -12.90 -1.27 -9.20
C ASP A 19 -13.04 -0.89 -7.72
N LEU A 20 -13.51 0.33 -7.45
CA LEU A 20 -13.76 0.76 -6.08
C LEU A 20 -14.89 -0.03 -5.44
N ALA A 21 -15.95 -0.36 -6.17
CA ALA A 21 -17.06 -1.15 -5.63
C ALA A 21 -16.59 -2.54 -5.14
N VAL A 22 -15.65 -3.18 -5.85
CA VAL A 22 -15.02 -4.44 -5.41
C VAL A 22 -14.28 -4.26 -4.08
N LEU A 23 -13.54 -3.17 -3.92
CA LEU A 23 -12.77 -2.88 -2.70
C LEU A 23 -13.62 -2.40 -1.53
N GLN A 24 -14.74 -1.72 -1.81
CA GLN A 24 -15.61 -1.15 -0.78
C GLN A 24 -16.53 -2.17 -0.10
N GLY A 25 -16.75 -3.35 -0.71
CA GLY A 25 -17.66 -4.39 -0.19
C GLY A 25 -17.41 -4.84 1.26
N SER A 26 -16.24 -4.54 1.84
CA SER A 26 -15.87 -4.81 3.23
C SER A 26 -16.08 -3.63 4.20
N GLY A 27 -16.88 -2.62 3.85
CA GLY A 27 -17.12 -1.43 4.67
C GLY A 27 -16.06 -0.33 4.54
N MET A 28 -15.23 -0.38 3.49
CA MET A 28 -14.24 0.65 3.21
C MET A 28 -14.88 1.85 2.51
N THR A 29 -14.44 3.07 2.84
CA THR A 29 -14.78 4.25 2.04
C THR A 29 -14.00 4.24 0.73
N ALA A 30 -14.48 4.93 -0.31
CA ALA A 30 -13.75 5.07 -1.57
C ALA A 30 -12.34 5.68 -1.35
N SER A 31 -12.22 6.63 -0.42
CA SER A 31 -10.91 7.21 -0.06
C SER A 31 -9.96 6.21 0.58
N ASP A 32 -10.49 5.31 1.42
CA ASP A 32 -9.68 4.27 2.05
C ASP A 32 -9.28 3.19 1.05
N ALA A 33 -10.17 2.81 0.13
CA ALA A 33 -9.88 1.91 -0.96
C ALA A 33 -8.77 2.45 -1.87
N VAL A 34 -8.84 3.72 -2.29
CA VAL A 34 -7.77 4.39 -3.06
C VAL A 34 -6.46 4.40 -2.26
N ARG A 35 -6.52 4.78 -0.98
CA ARG A 35 -5.32 4.81 -0.11
C ARG A 35 -4.69 3.43 0.01
N PHE A 36 -5.51 2.39 0.15
CA PHE A 36 -5.06 1.00 0.23
C PHE A 36 -4.38 0.56 -1.08
N ALA A 37 -5.02 0.78 -2.23
CA ALA A 37 -4.47 0.44 -3.54
C ALA A 37 -3.13 1.15 -3.81
N VAL A 38 -3.04 2.45 -3.51
CA VAL A 38 -1.79 3.22 -3.64
C VAL A 38 -0.69 2.66 -2.72
N ARG A 39 -1.02 2.32 -1.47
CA ARG A 39 -0.05 1.73 -0.53
C ARG A 39 0.46 0.37 -1.01
N LEU A 40 -0.43 -0.49 -1.50
CA LEU A 40 -0.09 -1.80 -2.06
C LEU A 40 0.91 -1.65 -3.21
N LEU A 41 0.59 -0.80 -4.19
CA LEU A 41 1.44 -0.57 -5.36
C LEU A 41 2.80 0.03 -4.96
N ALA A 42 2.82 1.00 -4.06
CA ALA A 42 4.05 1.60 -3.55
C ALA A 42 4.92 0.60 -2.79
N GLN A 43 4.33 -0.32 -2.02
CA GLN A 43 5.07 -1.41 -1.37
C GLN A 43 5.64 -2.39 -2.40
N ALA A 44 4.87 -2.76 -3.43
CA ALA A 44 5.34 -3.64 -4.49
C ALA A 44 6.55 -3.06 -5.24
N HIS A 45 6.50 -1.76 -5.58
CA HIS A 45 7.64 -1.08 -6.20
C HIS A 45 8.87 -1.04 -5.30
N ARG A 46 8.71 -0.70 -4.01
CA ARG A 46 9.83 -0.71 -3.05
C ARG A 46 10.43 -2.10 -2.90
N TYR A 47 9.59 -3.13 -2.87
CA TYR A 47 10.04 -4.51 -2.81
C TYR A 47 10.82 -4.90 -4.07
N ALA A 48 10.37 -4.47 -5.26
CA ALA A 48 11.06 -4.70 -6.53
C ALA A 48 12.37 -3.91 -6.66
N ASP A 49 12.48 -2.76 -5.99
CA ASP A 49 13.70 -1.95 -5.96
C ASP A 49 14.79 -2.55 -5.08
N HIS A 50 14.42 -3.27 -4.02
CA HIS A 50 15.39 -3.90 -3.13
C HIS A 50 16.36 -4.86 -3.85
N PRO A 51 15.92 -5.83 -4.68
CA PRO A 51 16.83 -6.67 -5.44
C PRO A 51 17.59 -5.88 -6.51
N ALA A 52 17.02 -4.80 -7.07
CA ALA A 52 17.74 -3.95 -8.02
C ALA A 52 18.94 -3.26 -7.36
N GLN A 53 18.82 -2.84 -6.10
CA GLN A 53 19.92 -2.25 -5.33
C GLN A 53 21.05 -3.28 -5.06
N THR A 54 20.72 -4.57 -4.98
CA THR A 54 21.70 -5.63 -4.69
C THR A 54 22.24 -6.34 -5.94
N HIS A 55 21.58 -6.23 -7.10
CA HIS A 55 21.93 -6.92 -8.36
C HIS A 55 22.21 -5.94 -9.52
N GLY A 56 23.12 -4.98 -9.30
CA GLY A 56 23.63 -4.14 -10.40
C GLY A 56 22.66 -3.10 -10.94
N GLY A 57 21.64 -2.70 -10.16
CA GLY A 57 20.70 -1.64 -10.51
C GLY A 57 19.53 -2.07 -11.39
N GLN A 58 19.45 -3.35 -11.78
CA GLN A 58 18.42 -3.82 -12.70
C GLN A 58 17.22 -4.41 -11.94
N ARG A 59 16.04 -3.88 -12.21
CA ARG A 59 14.79 -4.47 -11.71
C ARG A 59 14.53 -5.82 -12.39
N PRO A 60 13.98 -6.80 -11.67
CA PRO A 60 13.56 -8.07 -12.27
C PRO A 60 12.47 -7.83 -13.32
N ALA A 61 12.57 -8.52 -14.46
CA ALA A 61 11.59 -8.42 -15.54
C ALA A 61 10.22 -9.03 -15.14
N VAL A 62 10.25 -10.05 -14.28
CA VAL A 62 9.07 -10.68 -13.69
C VAL A 62 9.33 -10.87 -12.21
N LEU A 63 8.36 -10.46 -11.39
CA LEU A 63 8.44 -10.59 -9.94
C LEU A 63 7.08 -11.03 -9.40
N SER A 64 7.08 -12.16 -8.70
CA SER A 64 5.91 -12.66 -7.97
C SER A 64 6.09 -12.35 -6.49
N ILE A 65 5.23 -11.50 -5.94
CA ILE A 65 5.26 -11.11 -4.53
C ILE A 65 4.01 -11.65 -3.86
N ARG A 66 4.16 -12.35 -2.72
CA ARG A 66 2.98 -12.76 -1.96
C ARG A 66 2.41 -11.52 -1.28
N THR A 67 1.09 -11.34 -1.32
CA THR A 67 0.44 -10.14 -0.73
C THR A 67 0.79 -9.95 0.74
N ARG A 68 0.97 -11.05 1.50
CA ARG A 68 1.41 -11.03 2.90
C ARG A 68 2.80 -10.41 3.11
N ASP A 69 3.67 -10.46 2.11
CA ASP A 69 5.03 -9.93 2.19
C ASP A 69 5.05 -8.41 1.92
N LEU A 70 4.00 -7.88 1.28
CA LEU A 70 3.82 -6.44 1.06
C LEU A 70 3.32 -5.73 2.31
N PHE A 71 2.45 -6.39 3.07
CA PHE A 71 1.95 -5.91 4.36
C PHE A 71 2.54 -6.76 5.47
N PRO A 72 3.81 -6.55 5.88
CA PRO A 72 4.26 -7.09 7.15
C PRO A 72 3.27 -6.59 8.20
N VAL A 73 2.61 -7.54 8.86
CA VAL A 73 1.76 -7.27 10.03
C VAL A 73 2.59 -6.30 10.89
N ALA A 74 2.05 -5.09 11.14
CA ALA A 74 2.68 -4.18 12.08
C ALA A 74 3.04 -5.02 13.31
N PRO A 75 4.26 -4.90 13.89
CA PRO A 75 4.53 -5.64 15.11
C PRO A 75 3.34 -5.40 16.02
N VAL A 76 2.68 -6.49 16.42
CA VAL A 76 1.62 -6.44 17.41
C VAL A 76 2.24 -5.62 18.52
N SER A 77 1.72 -4.42 18.74
CA SER A 77 2.10 -3.65 19.90
C SER A 77 1.47 -4.43 21.05
N ASP A 78 2.17 -5.47 21.51
CA ASP A 78 1.90 -6.13 22.78
C ASP A 78 1.87 -4.98 23.77
N GLY A 79 0.68 -4.65 24.28
CA GLY A 79 0.37 -3.44 25.02
C GLY A 79 1.19 -3.27 26.30
N ALA A 80 2.49 -3.05 26.16
CA ALA A 80 3.39 -2.62 27.22
C ALA A 80 3.34 -1.10 27.23
N GLU A 81 2.42 -0.60 28.03
CA GLU A 81 2.40 0.77 28.51
C GLU A 81 3.79 1.06 29.10
N LYS A 82 4.57 1.94 28.46
CA LYS A 82 5.78 2.47 29.07
C LYS A 82 5.38 3.46 30.15
N GLY A 83 5.15 2.96 31.35
CA GLY A 83 5.37 3.73 32.56
C GLY A 83 6.86 3.88 32.78
N VAL A 84 7.36 5.12 32.72
CA VAL A 84 8.26 5.79 33.70
C VAL A 84 8.11 7.28 33.45
#